data_AF-A0A914NYE7-F1
#
_entry.id   AF-A0A914NYE7-F1
#
_cell.length_a   1.000
_cell.length_b   1.000
_cell.length_c   1.000
_cell.angle_alpha   90.00
_cell.angle_beta   90.00
_cell.angle_gamma   90.00
#
_symmetry.space_group_name_H-M   'P 1'
#
loop_
_entity.id
_entity.type
_entity.pdbx_description
1 polymer ?
#
loop_
_entity_poly.entity_id
_entity_poly.type
_entity_poly.pdbx_seq_one_letter_code
_entity_poly.pdbx_strand_id
1 'polypeptide(L)'
;MLEVQVERECEPIAKQGDRESRKLWRHVTCALFRNKINIATDAKVWIEKRQRDEARKIKETGKEYHPKLFERNGDNWIFKYSLEGKKKQLSGSFEGKKEL
;
A
#
# COMPACT_ATOMS: atom_id res chain seq x y z
N MET A 1 21.24 25.39 8.31
CA MET A 1 20.16 24.78 7.50
C MET A 1 19.45 23.80 8.42
N LEU A 2 18.24 24.10 8.88
CA LEU A 2 17.41 23.12 9.57
C LEU A 2 16.73 22.28 8.49
N GLU A 3 16.96 20.97 8.50
CA GLU A 3 16.21 20.04 7.66
C GLU A 3 14.74 20.08 8.07
N VAL A 4 13.91 20.73 7.25
CA VAL A 4 12.46 20.69 7.42
C VAL A 4 12.00 19.27 7.09
N GLN A 5 11.64 18.51 8.11
CA GLN A 5 10.92 17.26 7.93
C GLN A 5 9.51 17.59 7.43
N VAL A 6 9.29 17.48 6.12
CA VAL A 6 7.96 17.59 5.53
C VAL A 6 7.18 16.33 5.87
N GLU A 7 6.25 16.44 6.80
CA GLU A 7 5.35 15.33 7.12
C GLU A 7 4.40 15.10 5.94
N ARG A 8 4.49 13.91 5.35
CA ARG A 8 3.60 13.51 4.26
C ARG A 8 2.28 13.04 4.85
N GLU A 9 1.20 13.72 4.51
CA GLU A 9 -0.15 13.28 4.84
C GLU A 9 -0.46 11.94 4.15
N CYS A 10 -1.20 11.07 4.85
CA CYS A 10 -1.68 9.80 4.33
C CYS A 10 -3.13 9.60 4.75
N GLU A 11 -3.90 8.94 3.89
CA GLU A 11 -5.27 8.57 4.21
C GLU A 11 -5.38 7.71 5.48
N PRO A 12 -6.49 7.80 6.23
CA PRO A 12 -6.77 6.93 7.36
C PRO A 12 -6.69 5.45 6.99
N ILE A 13 -6.19 4.61 7.91
CA ILE A 13 -6.01 3.16 7.67
C ILE A 13 -7.30 2.47 7.22
N ALA A 14 -8.47 2.93 7.68
CA ALA A 14 -9.77 2.39 7.28
C ALA A 14 -10.08 2.58 5.79
N LYS A 15 -9.54 3.62 5.15
CA LYS A 15 -9.71 3.91 3.72
C LYS A 15 -8.60 3.30 2.86
N GLN A 16 -7.50 2.86 3.46
CA GLN A 16 -6.38 2.26 2.73
C GLN A 16 -6.73 0.85 2.23
N GLY A 17 -6.19 0.51 1.06
CA GLY A 17 -6.21 -0.84 0.50
C GLY A 17 -5.31 -1.81 1.27
N ASP A 18 -5.58 -3.11 1.15
CA ASP A 18 -4.93 -4.16 1.97
C ASP A 18 -3.43 -4.34 1.70
N ARG A 19 -2.92 -3.79 0.59
CA ARG A 19 -1.49 -3.81 0.23
C ARG A 19 -0.81 -2.45 0.39
N GLU A 20 -1.51 -1.46 0.96
CA GLU A 20 -0.88 -0.19 1.34
C GLU A 20 -0.11 -0.34 2.65
N SER A 21 1.03 0.35 2.74
CA SER A 21 2.03 0.08 3.78
C SER A 21 1.50 0.25 5.20
N ARG A 22 0.78 1.34 5.53
CA ARG A 22 0.31 1.57 6.91
C ARG A 22 -0.71 0.52 7.34
N LYS A 23 -1.61 0.10 6.44
CA LYS A 23 -2.59 -0.96 6.71
C LYS A 23 -1.94 -2.34 6.80
N LEU A 24 -1.10 -2.69 5.82
CA LEU A 24 -0.43 -4.00 5.75
C LEU A 24 0.44 -4.26 6.99
N TRP A 25 1.20 -3.25 7.42
CA TRP A 25 2.13 -3.36 8.55
C TRP A 25 1.54 -2.96 9.90
N ARG A 26 0.25 -2.61 9.96
CA ARG A 26 -0.41 -2.07 11.17
C ARG A 26 -0.14 -2.94 12.41
N HIS A 27 -0.27 -4.26 12.30
CA HIS A 27 -0.12 -5.15 13.45
C HIS A 27 1.33 -5.20 13.95
N VAL A 28 2.29 -5.21 13.03
CA VAL A 28 3.73 -5.17 13.36
C VAL A 28 4.05 -3.86 14.09
N THR A 29 3.68 -2.72 13.51
CA THR A 29 3.98 -1.41 14.10
C THR A 29 3.24 -1.18 15.43
N CYS A 30 1.98 -1.63 15.55
CA CYS A 30 1.23 -1.58 16.81
C CYS A 30 1.83 -2.45 17.91
N ALA A 31 2.42 -3.60 17.56
CA ALA A 31 3.09 -4.49 18.50
C ALA A 31 4.45 -3.91 18.93
N LEU A 32 5.23 -3.39 17.98
CA LEU A 32 6.50 -2.68 18.26
C LEU A 32 6.27 -1.47 19.17
N PHE A 33 5.25 -0.65 18.89
CA PHE A 33 4.88 0.49 19.74
C PHE A 33 4.56 0.07 21.18
N ARG A 34 4.00 -1.12 21.36
CA ARG A 34 3.69 -1.69 22.69
C ARG A 34 4.82 -2.55 23.26
N ASN A 35 5.99 -2.54 22.64
CA ASN A 35 7.15 -3.35 22.97
C ASN A 35 6.86 -4.87 23.03
N LYS A 36 5.89 -5.35 22.23
CA LYS A 36 5.51 -6.77 22.15
C LYS A 36 6.23 -7.45 20.98
N ILE A 37 7.52 -7.75 21.17
CA ILE A 37 8.41 -8.23 20.11
C ILE A 37 7.93 -9.56 19.49
N ASN A 38 7.51 -10.53 20.29
CA ASN A 38 7.03 -11.82 19.79
C ASN A 38 5.84 -11.64 18.83
N ILE A 39 4.87 -10.81 19.20
CA ILE A 39 3.69 -10.52 18.36
C ILE A 39 4.09 -9.81 17.07
N ALA A 40 5.05 -8.88 17.14
CA ALA A 40 5.56 -8.19 15.95
C ALA A 40 6.23 -9.18 14.98
N THR A 41 7.02 -10.11 15.52
CA THR A 41 7.69 -11.17 14.75
C THR A 41 6.66 -12.09 14.08
N ASP A 42 5.67 -12.57 14.81
CA ASP A 42 4.64 -13.45 14.25
C ASP A 42 3.85 -12.76 13.12
N ALA A 43 3.46 -11.50 13.34
CA ALA A 43 2.77 -10.70 12.33
C ALA A 43 3.64 -10.47 11.08
N LYS A 44 4.94 -10.18 11.27
CA LYS A 44 5.91 -10.03 10.16
C LYS A 44 6.05 -11.33 9.38
N VAL A 45 6.25 -12.45 10.07
CA VAL A 45 6.39 -13.78 9.46
C VAL A 45 5.15 -14.14 8.64
N TRP A 46 3.96 -13.84 9.15
CA TRP A 46 2.71 -14.06 8.42
C TRP A 46 2.65 -13.28 7.11
N ILE A 47 2.98 -11.99 7.12
CA ILE A 47 3.01 -11.13 5.92
C ILE A 47 4.01 -11.69 4.89
N GLU A 48 5.23 -11.99 5.33
CA GLU A 48 6.32 -12.46 4.46
C GLU A 48 6.04 -13.84 3.88
N LYS A 49 5.46 -14.75 4.69
CA LYS A 49 5.05 -16.08 4.23
C LYS A 49 3.98 -15.96 3.14
N ARG A 50 2.97 -15.11 3.34
CA ARG A 50 1.93 -14.87 2.31
C ARG A 50 2.56 -14.36 1.00
N GLN A 51 3.50 -13.41 1.08
CA GLN A 51 4.19 -12.89 -0.10
C GLN A 51 5.05 -13.95 -0.80
N ARG A 52 5.78 -14.78 -0.05
CA ARG A 52 6.54 -15.91 -0.63
C ARG A 52 5.64 -16.90 -1.35
N ASP A 53 4.50 -17.25 -0.74
CA ASP A 53 3.56 -18.19 -1.32
C ASP A 53 2.90 -17.62 -2.59
N GLU A 54 2.55 -16.32 -2.60
CA GLU A 54 2.05 -15.61 -3.77
C GLU A 54 3.10 -15.58 -4.91
N ALA A 55 4.35 -15.24 -4.59
CA ALA A 55 5.44 -15.21 -5.56
C ALA A 55 5.74 -16.60 -6.16
N ARG A 56 5.70 -17.66 -5.33
CA ARG A 56 5.82 -19.05 -5.79
C ARG A 56 4.72 -19.40 -6.78
N LYS A 57 3.46 -19.11 -6.45
CA LYS A 57 2.31 -19.35 -7.34
C LYS A 57 2.44 -18.60 -8.67
N ILE A 58 2.87 -17.34 -8.64
CA ILE A 58 3.10 -16.55 -9.86
C ILE A 58 4.14 -17.25 -10.75
N LYS A 59 5.28 -17.65 -10.17
CA LYS A 59 6.34 -18.38 -10.88
C LYS A 59 5.85 -19.73 -11.46
N GLU A 60 5.12 -20.51 -10.68
CA GLU A 60 4.57 -21.81 -11.09
C GLU A 60 3.56 -21.67 -12.24
N THR A 61 2.75 -20.61 -12.23
CA THR A 61 1.80 -20.32 -13.31
C THR A 61 2.44 -19.71 -14.55
N GLY A 62 3.76 -19.50 -14.57
CA GLY A 62 4.48 -18.85 -15.68
C GLY A 62 4.11 -17.38 -15.87
N LYS A 63 3.44 -16.75 -14.89
CA LYS A 63 3.05 -15.35 -14.97
C LYS A 63 4.21 -14.46 -14.51
N GLU A 64 4.41 -13.33 -15.17
CA GLU A 64 5.35 -12.31 -14.71
C GLU A 64 4.65 -11.35 -13.72
N TYR A 65 5.40 -10.87 -12.73
CA TYR A 65 4.90 -9.84 -11.83
C TYR A 65 4.98 -8.46 -12.49
N HIS A 66 3.82 -7.81 -12.67
CA HIS A 66 3.75 -6.45 -13.20
C HIS A 66 3.32 -5.44 -12.11
N PRO A 67 4.12 -4.39 -11.84
CA PRO A 67 3.74 -3.34 -10.93
C PRO A 67 2.42 -2.65 -11.33
N LYS A 68 1.55 -2.41 -10.34
CA LYS A 68 0.22 -1.85 -10.59
C LYS A 68 0.27 -0.42 -11.12
N LEU A 69 1.13 0.41 -10.54
CA LEU A 69 1.14 1.86 -10.73
C LEU A 69 2.26 2.36 -11.66
N PHE A 70 3.18 1.49 -12.05
CA PHE A 70 4.37 1.86 -12.81
C PHE A 70 4.51 1.00 -14.06
N GLU A 71 5.05 1.60 -15.12
CA GLU A 71 5.43 0.96 -16.37
C GLU A 71 6.92 1.11 -16.61
N ARG A 72 7.50 0.09 -17.24
CA ARG A 72 8.92 0.08 -17.56
C ARG A 72 9.14 0.86 -18.86
N ASN A 73 9.97 1.89 -18.81
CA ASN A 73 10.45 2.62 -19.98
C ASN A 73 11.98 2.49 -20.06
N GLY A 74 12.46 1.50 -20.81
CA GLY A 74 13.85 1.09 -20.83
C GLY A 74 14.32 0.62 -19.45
N ASP A 75 15.27 1.35 -18.87
CA ASP A 75 15.78 1.10 -17.51
C ASP A 75 15.08 1.94 -16.43
N ASN A 76 14.13 2.79 -16.81
CA ASN A 76 13.39 3.65 -15.89
C ASN A 76 11.97 3.13 -15.62
N TRP A 77 11.38 3.58 -14.51
CA TRP A 77 9.98 3.34 -14.17
C TRP A 77 9.18 4.63 -14.23
N ILE A 78 8.11 4.65 -15.01
CA ILE A 78 7.22 5.81 -15.15
C ILE A 78 5.91 5.50 -14.45
N PHE A 79 5.40 6.46 -13.68
CA PHE A 79 4.09 6.36 -13.04
C PHE A 79 2.99 6.47 -14.11
N LYS A 80 2.08 5.48 -14.14
CA LYS A 80 1.06 5.33 -15.19
C LYS A 80 0.09 6.50 -15.33
N TYR A 81 -0.16 7.21 -14.23
CA TYR A 81 -1.19 8.24 -14.21
C TYR A 81 -0.53 9.62 -14.31
N SER A 82 -0.90 10.42 -15.32
CA SER A 82 -0.52 11.83 -15.34
C SER A 82 -0.98 12.51 -14.04
N LEU A 83 -0.09 13.30 -13.43
CA LEU A 83 -0.41 14.08 -12.23
C LEU A 83 -1.57 15.06 -12.49
N GLU A 84 -1.80 15.44 -13.74
CA GLU A 84 -2.89 16.32 -14.18
C GLU A 84 -4.26 15.62 -14.14
N GLY A 85 -4.29 14.30 -14.38
CA GLY A 85 -5.51 13.50 -14.39
C GLY A 85 -6.13 13.27 -13.01
N LYS A 86 -5.40 13.56 -11.92
CA LYS A 86 -5.87 13.35 -10.55
C LYS A 86 -6.92 14.37 -10.09
N LYS A 87 -7.13 15.48 -10.80
CA LYS A 87 -8.22 16.42 -10.46
C LYS A 87 -9.63 15.87 -10.73
N LYS A 88 -9.78 14.84 -11.57
CA LYS A 88 -11.11 14.39 -12.05
C LYS A 88 -11.70 13.16 -11.35
N GLN A 89 -10.91 12.40 -10.58
CA GLN A 89 -11.40 11.20 -9.88
C GLN A 89 -11.61 11.37 -8.36
N LEU A 90 -11.21 12.52 -7.78
CA LEU A 90 -11.37 12.80 -6.34
C LEU A 90 -12.63 13.62 -6.00
N SER A 91 -13.49 13.95 -6.98
CA SER A 91 -14.71 14.75 -6.77
C SER A 91 -16.03 14.01 -6.97
N GLY A 92 -16.03 12.67 -7.08
CA GLY A 92 -17.23 11.94 -7.51
C GLY A 92 -17.51 10.65 -6.75
N SER A 93 -17.94 10.76 -5.49
CA SER A 93 -19.00 9.90 -4.89
C SER A 93 -19.10 10.15 -3.39
N PHE A 94 -19.77 11.24 -3.02
CA PHE A 94 -20.63 11.25 -1.85
C PHE A 94 -21.91 11.98 -2.24
N GLU A 95 -22.65 11.40 -3.20
CA GLU A 95 -24.05 11.74 -3.37
C GLU A 95 -24.81 11.06 -2.23
N GLY A 96 -25.28 11.90 -1.31
CA GLY A 96 -26.16 11.48 -0.24
C GLY A 96 -27.40 10.80 -0.79
N LYS A 97 -27.74 9.66 -0.21
CA LYS A 97 -29.12 9.19 -0.20
C LYS A 97 -29.80 9.76 1.02
N LYS A 98 -30.52 10.87 0.81
CA LYS A 98 -31.68 11.25 1.62
C LYS A 98 -32.88 10.40 1.18
N GLU A 99 -33.72 10.06 2.17
CA GLU A 99 -35.11 9.53 2.09
C GLU A 99 -35.25 8.07 1.60
N LEU A 100 -36.11 7.24 2.21
CA LEU A 100 -37.32 7.47 3.02
C LEU A 100 -37.15 7.38 4.54
#